data_AF-A0A8B8D3Q5-F1
#
_entry.id   AF-A0A8B8D3Q5-F1
#
_cell.length_a   1.000
_cell.length_b   1.000
_cell.length_c   1.000
_cell.angle_alpha   90.00
_cell.angle_beta   90.00
_cell.angle_gamma   90.00
#
_symmetry.space_group_name_H-M   'P 1'
#
loop_
_entity.id
_entity.type
_entity.pdbx_description
1 polymer ?
#
loop_
_entity_poly.entity_id
_entity_poly.type
_entity_poly.pdbx_seq_one_letter_code
_entity_poly.pdbx_strand_id
1 'polypeptide(L)'
;MADVQLSRFLAKILRHEAINRNLDVTEDGFVNVEDILELPEASRKTEEDVRRIVKNDTKGRFSIRTKHGNLQIKATQGHSFKIPKLELKLVVHHTEVRCAIHGTRSRNWNSIKSEGISKMRREYIHFAQGETGVKSGFPPYCDMAIEIDVEKAMRGENLPL
;
A
#
# COMPACT_ATOMS: atom_id res chain seq x y z
N MET A 1 17.89 -7.21 -9.25
CA MET A 1 18.40 -6.00 -8.54
C MET A 1 17.79 -4.72 -9.09
N ALA A 2 17.81 -4.49 -10.41
CA ALA A 2 17.19 -3.31 -11.03
C ALA A 2 15.66 -3.21 -10.83
N ASP A 3 14.93 -4.31 -11.00
CA ASP A 3 13.46 -4.32 -10.85
C ASP A 3 12.99 -4.00 -9.44
N VAL A 4 13.70 -4.52 -8.44
CA VAL A 4 13.39 -4.25 -7.03
C VAL A 4 13.57 -2.76 -6.74
N GLN A 5 14.59 -2.13 -7.33
CA GLN A 5 14.81 -0.69 -7.20
C GLN A 5 13.71 0.10 -7.90
N LEU A 6 13.35 -0.25 -9.14
CA LEU A 6 12.26 0.41 -9.86
C LEU A 6 10.92 0.25 -9.14
N SER A 7 10.60 -0.96 -8.67
CA SER A 7 9.38 -1.23 -7.89
C SER A 7 9.33 -0.39 -6.60
N ARG A 8 10.46 -0.26 -5.88
CA ARG A 8 10.53 0.60 -4.69
C ARG A 8 10.38 2.08 -5.03
N PHE A 9 10.98 2.51 -6.13
CA PHE A 9 10.85 3.88 -6.64
C PHE A 9 9.39 4.19 -7.00
N LEU A 10 8.74 3.37 -7.84
CA LEU A 10 7.34 3.51 -8.20
C LEU A 10 6.43 3.55 -6.97
N ALA A 11 6.64 2.64 -6.01
CA ALA A 11 5.87 2.64 -4.76
C ALA A 11 6.08 3.94 -3.97
N LYS A 12 7.30 4.47 -3.92
CA LYS A 12 7.63 5.71 -3.21
C LYS A 12 6.95 6.91 -3.87
N ILE A 13 7.04 7.04 -5.19
CA ILE A 13 6.39 8.11 -5.97
C ILE A 13 4.88 8.05 -5.77
N LEU A 14 4.26 6.93 -6.14
CA LEU A 14 2.81 6.80 -6.22
C LEU A 14 2.13 6.88 -4.85
N ARG A 15 2.82 6.52 -3.76
CA ARG A 15 2.24 6.55 -2.41
C ARG A 15 2.51 7.82 -1.63
N HIS A 16 3.62 8.52 -1.92
CA HIS A 16 4.14 9.53 -1.00
C HIS A 16 4.58 10.82 -1.68
N GLU A 17 5.13 10.77 -2.90
CA GLU A 17 5.85 11.92 -3.46
C GLU A 17 5.19 12.52 -4.70
N ALA A 18 4.20 11.86 -5.32
CA ALA A 18 3.62 12.32 -6.59
C ALA A 18 3.14 13.79 -6.52
N ILE A 19 2.38 14.14 -5.49
CA ILE A 19 1.90 15.51 -5.28
C ILE A 19 3.07 16.49 -5.05
N ASN A 20 4.04 16.12 -4.22
CA ASN A 20 5.20 16.97 -3.91
C ASN A 20 6.14 17.16 -5.10
N ARG A 21 6.09 16.25 -6.08
CA ARG A 21 6.85 16.32 -7.34
C ARG A 21 6.05 16.94 -8.48
N ASN A 22 4.88 17.51 -8.20
CA ASN A 22 3.98 18.13 -9.18
C ASN A 22 3.58 17.17 -10.32
N LEU A 23 3.48 15.87 -10.03
CA LEU A 23 2.90 14.93 -10.99
C LEU A 23 1.38 15.06 -10.97
N ASP A 24 0.76 14.98 -12.14
CA ASP A 24 -0.70 14.98 -12.24
C ASP A 24 -1.25 13.63 -11.74
N VAL A 25 -1.91 13.67 -10.59
CA VAL A 25 -2.55 12.51 -9.98
C VAL A 25 -4.04 12.65 -10.18
N THR A 26 -4.61 11.73 -10.96
CA THR A 26 -6.06 11.69 -11.16
C THR A 26 -6.80 11.40 -9.86
N GLU A 27 -8.10 11.69 -9.79
CA GLU A 27 -8.92 11.45 -8.60
C GLU A 27 -8.93 9.98 -8.14
N ASP A 28 -8.69 9.04 -9.07
CA ASP A 28 -8.58 7.60 -8.83
C ASP A 28 -7.12 7.10 -8.65
N GLY A 29 -6.16 8.02 -8.54
CA GLY A 29 -4.78 7.78 -8.13
C GLY A 29 -3.80 7.40 -9.24
N PHE A 30 -4.20 7.51 -10.50
CA PHE A 30 -3.32 7.22 -11.64
C PHE A 30 -2.44 8.43 -11.98
N VAL A 31 -1.24 8.13 -12.44
CA VAL A 31 -0.25 9.09 -12.95
C VAL A 31 0.23 8.57 -14.31
N ASN A 32 0.53 9.47 -15.26
CA ASN A 32 1.11 9.03 -16.54
C ASN A 32 2.51 8.46 -16.32
N VAL A 33 2.81 7.37 -17.01
CA VAL A 33 4.11 6.70 -16.90
C VAL A 33 5.21 7.57 -17.50
N GLU A 34 4.93 8.30 -18.58
CA GLU A 34 5.90 9.25 -19.18
C GLU A 34 6.37 10.29 -18.16
N ASP A 35 5.46 10.98 -17.46
CA ASP A 35 5.80 11.97 -16.43
C ASP A 35 6.70 11.37 -15.31
N ILE A 36 6.49 10.10 -14.96
CA ILE A 36 7.34 9.39 -13.99
C ILE A 36 8.72 9.06 -14.58
N LEU A 37 8.77 8.67 -15.85
CA LEU A 37 10.01 8.29 -16.55
C LEU A 37 10.91 9.49 -16.87
N GLU A 38 10.37 10.71 -16.88
CA GLU A 38 11.13 11.96 -16.97
C GLU A 38 11.91 12.28 -15.68
N LEU A 39 11.57 11.65 -14.55
CA LEU A 39 12.28 11.85 -13.29
C LEU A 39 13.71 11.30 -13.37
N PRO A 40 14.73 12.01 -12.81
CA PRO A 40 16.12 11.58 -12.88
C PRO A 40 16.37 10.16 -12.35
N GLU A 41 15.63 9.74 -11.32
CA GLU A 41 15.75 8.40 -10.74
C GLU A 41 15.21 7.28 -11.65
N ALA A 42 14.37 7.63 -12.63
CA ALA A 42 13.87 6.74 -13.66
C ALA A 42 14.75 6.72 -14.92
N SER A 43 15.93 7.37 -14.90
CA SER A 43 16.84 7.39 -16.03
C SER A 43 17.13 5.98 -16.56
N ARG A 44 17.02 5.82 -17.89
CA ARG A 44 17.18 4.55 -18.63
C ARG A 44 16.12 3.50 -18.31
N LYS A 45 14.97 3.88 -17.76
CA LYS A 45 13.81 3.01 -17.60
C LYS A 45 12.82 3.26 -18.72
N THR A 46 12.16 2.20 -19.18
CA THR A 46 11.16 2.29 -20.25
C THR A 46 9.77 1.96 -19.74
N GLU A 47 8.77 2.22 -20.58
CA GLU A 47 7.40 1.78 -20.31
C GLU A 47 7.32 0.25 -20.15
N GLU A 48 8.11 -0.52 -20.93
CA GLU A 48 8.13 -1.97 -20.80
C GLU A 48 8.67 -2.44 -19.45
N ASP A 49 9.63 -1.72 -18.87
CA ASP A 49 10.08 -1.98 -17.51
C ASP A 49 8.93 -1.83 -16.52
N VAL A 50 8.12 -0.76 -16.64
CA VAL A 50 6.96 -0.54 -15.76
C VAL A 50 5.92 -1.64 -15.93
N ARG A 51 5.59 -2.02 -17.17
CA ARG A 51 4.67 -3.14 -17.46
C ARG A 51 5.17 -4.44 -16.85
N ARG A 52 6.48 -4.69 -16.93
CA ARG A 52 7.14 -5.88 -16.37
C ARG A 52 7.10 -5.88 -14.83
N ILE A 53 7.30 -4.73 -14.19
CA ILE A 53 7.13 -4.60 -12.73
C ILE A 53 5.71 -4.96 -12.31
N VAL A 54 4.70 -4.41 -12.99
CA VAL A 54 3.30 -4.63 -12.65
C VAL A 54 2.90 -6.08 -12.90
N LYS A 55 3.34 -6.67 -14.01
CA LYS A 55 3.12 -8.10 -14.33
C LYS A 55 3.69 -9.04 -13.26
N ASN A 56 4.84 -8.70 -12.68
CA ASN A 56 5.52 -9.51 -11.67
C ASN A 56 5.13 -9.15 -10.23
N ASP A 57 4.21 -8.21 -10.03
CA ASP A 57 3.80 -7.76 -8.71
C ASP A 57 2.77 -8.70 -8.08
N THR A 58 3.27 -9.80 -7.51
CA THR A 58 2.48 -10.80 -6.78
C THR A 58 1.71 -10.26 -5.57
N LYS A 59 2.02 -9.03 -5.13
CA LYS A 59 1.38 -8.37 -3.98
C LYS A 59 0.29 -7.38 -4.40
N GLY A 60 0.04 -7.22 -5.71
CA GLY A 60 -1.00 -6.33 -6.23
C GLY A 60 -0.86 -4.89 -5.76
N ARG A 61 0.37 -4.38 -5.60
CA ARG A 61 0.69 -3.00 -5.22
C ARG A 61 0.40 -1.99 -6.32
N PHE A 62 0.48 -2.41 -7.58
CA PHE A 62 0.32 -1.54 -8.73
C PHE A 62 -0.83 -1.99 -9.64
N SER A 63 -1.47 -1.01 -10.27
CA SER A 63 -2.40 -1.24 -11.38
C SER A 63 -2.04 -0.28 -12.51
N ILE A 64 -2.17 -0.76 -13.74
CA ILE A 64 -1.93 0.03 -14.95
C ILE A 64 -3.17 0.06 -15.83
N ARG A 65 -3.33 1.15 -16.57
CA ARG A 65 -4.34 1.28 -17.62
C ARG A 65 -3.78 2.08 -18.78
N THR A 66 -4.33 1.87 -19.98
CA THR A 66 -4.12 2.80 -21.09
C THR A 66 -5.31 3.74 -21.17
N LYS A 67 -5.08 5.05 -21.16
CA LYS A 67 -6.13 6.07 -21.29
C LYS A 67 -5.65 7.13 -22.30
N HIS A 68 -6.45 7.39 -23.33
CA HIS A 68 -6.10 8.32 -24.42
C HIS A 68 -4.74 8.03 -25.09
N GLY A 69 -4.36 6.75 -25.21
CA GLY A 69 -3.07 6.35 -25.80
C GLY A 69 -1.90 6.28 -24.81
N ASN A 70 -2.04 6.88 -23.63
CA ASN A 70 -0.95 6.94 -22.64
C ASN A 70 -1.08 5.82 -21.60
N LEU A 71 0.04 5.20 -21.24
CA LEU A 71 0.09 4.28 -20.11
C LEU A 71 0.05 5.09 -18.81
N GLN A 72 -0.88 4.73 -17.93
CA GLN A 72 -0.97 5.27 -16.59
C GLN A 72 -0.77 4.16 -15.55
N ILE A 73 -0.22 4.52 -14.40
CA ILE A 73 0.00 3.63 -13.27
C ILE A 73 -0.53 4.25 -11.97
N LYS A 74 -1.12 3.43 -11.11
CA LYS A 74 -1.47 3.80 -9.73
C LYS A 74 -0.90 2.81 -8.73
N ALA A 75 -0.68 3.27 -7.49
CA ALA A 75 -0.60 2.35 -6.36
C ALA A 75 -2.02 1.97 -5.93
N THR A 76 -2.22 0.71 -5.55
CA THR A 76 -3.54 0.21 -5.11
C THR A 76 -3.82 0.55 -3.65
N GLN A 77 -2.77 0.66 -2.83
CA GLN A 77 -2.82 0.94 -1.39
C GLN A 77 -1.54 1.63 -0.93
N GLY A 78 -1.52 2.13 0.31
CA GLY A 78 -0.31 2.67 0.95
C GLY A 78 -0.13 4.18 0.87
N HIS A 79 -1.11 4.92 0.36
CA HIS A 79 -1.01 6.37 0.18
C HIS A 79 -0.88 7.12 1.51
N SER A 80 -0.02 8.14 1.53
CA SER A 80 0.07 9.15 2.59
C SER A 80 -0.60 10.48 2.21
N PHE A 81 -1.33 10.49 1.09
CA PHE A 81 -2.16 11.60 0.64
C PHE A 81 -3.52 11.06 0.17
N LYS A 82 -4.52 11.94 0.13
CA LYS A 82 -5.91 11.55 -0.15
C LYS A 82 -6.10 11.25 -1.64
N ILE A 83 -6.69 10.09 -1.94
CA ILE A 83 -7.17 9.70 -3.27
C ILE A 83 -8.71 9.69 -3.22
N PRO A 84 -9.41 10.69 -3.80
CA PRO A 84 -10.85 10.84 -3.66
C PRO A 84 -11.68 9.65 -4.13
N LYS A 85 -11.28 9.02 -5.25
CA LYS A 85 -11.99 7.90 -5.88
C LYS A 85 -11.18 6.60 -5.78
N LEU A 86 -10.60 6.35 -4.60
CA LEU A 86 -9.95 5.07 -4.35
C LEU A 86 -11.02 3.99 -4.26
N GLU A 87 -10.90 2.97 -5.12
CA GLU A 87 -11.80 1.82 -5.15
C GLU A 87 -11.57 0.95 -3.91
N LEU A 88 -12.28 1.27 -2.83
CA LEU A 88 -12.29 0.49 -1.60
C LEU A 88 -13.61 -0.25 -1.47
N LYS A 89 -13.55 -1.55 -1.18
CA LYS A 89 -14.71 -2.32 -0.77
C LYS A 89 -14.86 -2.20 0.75
N LEU A 90 -15.98 -1.66 1.21
CA LEU A 90 -16.33 -1.68 2.62
C LEU A 90 -16.56 -3.14 3.05
N VAL A 91 -15.88 -3.56 4.12
CA VAL A 91 -16.16 -4.81 4.82
C VAL A 91 -17.36 -4.56 5.72
N VAL A 92 -18.48 -5.26 5.48
CA VAL A 92 -19.72 -5.07 6.25
C VAL A 92 -19.98 -6.21 7.23
N HIS A 93 -19.30 -7.36 7.05
CA HIS A 93 -19.37 -8.48 7.98
C HIS A 93 -17.98 -9.04 8.30
N HIS A 94 -17.72 -9.38 9.57
CA HIS A 94 -16.40 -9.86 10.02
C HIS A 94 -15.96 -11.15 9.31
N THR A 95 -16.90 -12.01 8.91
CA THR A 95 -16.60 -13.25 8.16
C THR A 95 -16.08 -13.02 6.73
N GLU A 96 -16.17 -11.80 6.19
CA GLU A 96 -15.52 -11.45 4.92
C GLU A 96 -13.99 -11.35 5.06
N VAL A 97 -13.49 -11.24 6.30
CA VAL A 97 -12.07 -11.11 6.60
C VAL A 97 -11.60 -12.37 7.31
N ARG A 98 -10.85 -13.21 6.58
CA ARG A 98 -10.30 -14.46 7.15
C ARG A 98 -9.35 -14.17 8.32
N CYS A 99 -8.50 -13.16 8.20
CA CYS A 99 -7.68 -12.63 9.28
C CYS A 99 -7.25 -11.21 8.95
N ALA A 100 -6.91 -10.44 9.98
CA ALA A 100 -6.32 -9.12 9.86
C ALA A 100 -5.08 -9.05 10.75
N ILE A 101 -3.89 -9.07 10.12
CA ILE A 101 -2.62 -9.08 10.84
C ILE A 101 -1.90 -7.75 10.66
N HIS A 102 -1.51 -7.12 11.76
CA HIS A 102 -0.64 -5.95 11.78
C HIS A 102 0.79 -6.34 12.12
N GLY A 103 1.70 -6.22 11.14
CA GLY A 103 3.13 -6.42 11.37
C GLY A 103 3.80 -5.16 11.91
N THR A 104 4.47 -5.26 13.06
CA THR A 104 5.14 -4.14 13.72
C THR A 104 6.51 -4.55 14.27
N ARG A 105 7.18 -3.61 14.95
CA ARG A 105 8.38 -3.89 15.74
C ARG A 105 8.03 -4.02 17.22
N SER A 106 8.65 -4.95 17.92
CA SER A 106 8.52 -5.24 19.34
C SER A 106 8.68 -3.98 20.21
N ARG A 107 9.61 -3.10 19.83
CA ARG A 107 9.80 -1.79 20.47
C ARG A 107 8.56 -0.88 20.46
N ASN A 108 7.62 -1.08 19.54
CA ASN A 108 6.39 -0.29 19.44
C ASN A 108 5.27 -0.84 20.33
N TRP A 109 5.45 -2.02 20.94
CA TRP A 109 4.41 -2.72 21.68
C TRP A 109 3.78 -1.88 22.79
N ASN A 110 4.59 -1.21 23.61
CA ASN A 110 4.08 -0.41 24.71
C ASN A 110 3.15 0.71 24.24
N SER A 111 3.50 1.40 23.14
CA SER A 111 2.65 2.45 22.55
C SER A 111 1.39 1.86 21.93
N ILE A 112 1.49 0.72 21.23
CA ILE A 112 0.32 0.06 20.62
C ILE A 112 -0.64 -0.43 21.70
N LYS A 113 -0.13 -0.96 22.82
CA LYS A 113 -0.94 -1.41 23.94
C LYS A 113 -1.67 -0.27 24.65
N SER A 114 -1.06 0.92 24.73
CA SER A 114 -1.66 2.08 25.40
C SER A 114 -2.58 2.91 24.50
N GLU A 115 -2.24 3.04 23.22
CA GLU A 115 -2.88 3.99 22.29
C GLU A 115 -3.64 3.30 21.15
N GLY A 116 -3.47 1.98 20.99
CA GLY A 116 -3.96 1.25 19.83
C GLY A 116 -3.04 1.36 18.60
N ILE A 117 -3.44 0.72 17.51
CA ILE A 117 -2.71 0.80 16.23
C ILE A 117 -3.09 2.11 15.54
N SER A 118 -2.09 2.93 15.21
CA SER A 118 -2.27 4.18 14.49
C SER A 118 -2.02 4.03 12.99
N LYS A 119 -2.77 4.79 12.17
CA LYS A 119 -2.46 4.96 10.73
C LYS A 119 -1.14 5.69 10.48
N MET A 120 -0.61 6.37 11.50
CA MET A 120 0.58 7.23 11.41
C MET A 120 0.43 8.24 10.27
N ARG A 121 1.38 8.26 9.32
CA ARG A 121 1.35 9.15 8.15
C ARG A 121 0.49 8.62 6.98
N ARG A 122 -0.12 7.43 7.11
CA ARG A 122 -0.96 6.84 6.05
C ARG A 122 -2.41 7.26 6.20
N GLU A 123 -3.20 7.04 5.16
CA GLU A 123 -4.63 7.33 5.21
C GLU A 123 -5.44 6.28 5.99
N TYR A 124 -5.05 5.01 5.91
CA TYR A 124 -5.69 3.90 6.60
C TYR A 124 -4.67 3.04 7.34
N ILE A 125 -5.10 2.35 8.39
CA ILE A 125 -4.34 1.22 8.96
C ILE A 125 -4.35 0.10 7.92
N HIS A 126 -3.24 -0.62 7.79
CA HIS A 126 -3.12 -1.71 6.83
C HIS A 126 -2.91 -3.02 7.56
N PHE A 127 -3.68 -4.01 7.15
CA PHE A 127 -3.60 -5.38 7.65
C PHE A 127 -3.22 -6.30 6.51
N ALA A 128 -2.34 -7.26 6.79
CA ALA A 128 -2.11 -8.38 5.90
C ALA A 128 -3.26 -9.39 6.08
N GLN A 129 -3.72 -9.95 4.97
CA GLN A 129 -4.52 -11.18 4.96
C GLN A 129 -3.57 -12.36 4.74
N GLY A 130 -3.73 -13.41 5.53
CA GLY A 130 -2.87 -14.61 5.51
C GLY A 130 -3.45 -15.75 6.34
N GLU A 131 -2.68 -16.82 6.51
CA GLU A 131 -2.99 -17.81 7.56
C GLU A 131 -2.20 -17.43 8.81
N THR A 132 -2.72 -17.74 9.99
CA THR A 132 -2.02 -17.55 11.26
C THR A 132 -0.62 -18.19 11.17
N GLY A 133 0.43 -17.38 11.35
CA GLY A 133 1.83 -17.83 11.24
C GLY A 133 2.49 -17.71 9.85
N VAL A 134 1.79 -17.22 8.82
CA VAL A 134 2.38 -17.05 7.48
C VAL A 134 2.98 -15.65 7.31
N LYS A 135 4.28 -15.59 6.99
CA LYS A 135 5.06 -14.35 6.77
C LYS A 135 4.68 -13.57 5.50
N SER A 136 3.69 -14.02 4.72
CA SER A 136 3.24 -13.32 3.52
C SER A 136 2.50 -12.06 3.91
N GLY A 137 3.13 -10.90 3.71
CA GLY A 137 2.61 -9.60 4.16
C GLY A 137 3.36 -9.04 5.37
N PHE A 138 4.22 -9.84 6.00
CA PHE A 138 5.14 -9.40 7.04
C PHE A 138 6.35 -8.73 6.42
N PRO A 139 6.58 -7.41 6.62
CA PRO A 139 7.79 -6.80 6.15
C PRO A 139 9.01 -7.44 6.84
N PRO A 140 10.13 -7.65 6.14
CA PRO A 140 11.30 -8.33 6.71
C PRO A 140 11.94 -7.58 7.90
N TYR A 141 11.52 -6.34 8.14
CA TYR A 141 11.95 -5.52 9.27
C TYR A 141 11.00 -5.53 10.47
N CYS A 142 9.91 -6.29 10.41
CA CYS A 142 8.99 -6.52 11.52
C CYS A 142 9.40 -7.80 12.26
N ASP A 143 9.29 -7.80 13.58
CA ASP A 143 9.60 -8.92 14.48
C ASP A 143 8.40 -9.30 15.37
N MET A 144 7.27 -8.59 15.25
CA MET A 144 6.05 -8.81 16.03
C MET A 144 4.80 -8.71 15.15
N ALA A 145 3.89 -9.69 15.31
CA ALA A 145 2.61 -9.74 14.62
C ALA A 145 1.49 -9.55 15.65
N ILE A 146 0.52 -8.69 15.33
CA ILE A 146 -0.69 -8.49 16.13
C ILE A 146 -1.87 -8.93 15.26
N GLU A 147 -2.60 -9.95 15.70
CA GLU A 147 -3.83 -10.38 15.07
C GLU A 147 -5.01 -9.60 15.64
N ILE A 148 -5.87 -9.09 14.75
CA ILE A 148 -7.03 -8.29 15.14
C ILE A 148 -8.27 -9.17 15.20
N ASP A 149 -8.96 -9.11 16.32
CA ASP A 149 -10.33 -9.58 16.46
C ASP A 149 -11.26 -8.64 15.66
N VAL A 150 -11.48 -8.98 14.39
CA VAL A 150 -12.26 -8.15 13.45
C VAL A 150 -13.69 -7.96 13.92
N GLU A 151 -14.29 -8.99 14.53
CA GLU A 151 -15.66 -8.91 15.03
C GLU A 151 -15.80 -7.85 16.12
N LYS A 152 -14.94 -7.90 17.14
CA LYS A 152 -14.96 -6.89 18.21
C LYS A 152 -14.57 -5.50 17.71
N ALA A 153 -13.60 -5.41 16.79
CA ALA A 153 -13.20 -4.14 16.19
C ALA A 153 -14.35 -3.48 15.42
N MET A 154 -15.16 -4.25 14.69
CA MET A 154 -16.33 -3.75 13.96
C MET A 154 -17.47 -3.30 14.90
N ARG A 155 -17.59 -3.90 16.09
CA ARG A 155 -18.56 -3.50 17.12
C ARG A 155 -18.19 -2.19 17.84
N GLY A 156 -16.99 -1.65 17.58
CA GLY A 156 -16.49 -0.47 18.27
C GLY A 156 -16.14 -0.73 19.74
N GLU A 157 -15.94 -2.00 20.12
CA GLU A 157 -15.44 -2.34 21.43
C GLU A 157 -14.02 -1.79 21.57
N ASN A 158 -13.74 -1.06 22.64
CA ASN A 158 -12.42 -0.53 22.90
C ASN A 158 -11.51 -1.71 23.26
N LEU A 159 -10.82 -2.24 22.24
CA LEU A 159 -10.00 -3.43 22.38
C LEU A 159 -8.70 -3.08 23.13
N PRO A 160 -8.46 -3.60 24.35
CA PRO A 160 -7.10 -3.70 24.82
C PRO A 160 -6.38 -4.71 23.90
N LEU A 161 -5.38 -4.22 23.16
CA LEU A 161 -4.48 -5.07 22.38
C LEU A 161 -3.54 -5.86 23.30
#